data_AF-A0AAN4YIA2-F1
#
_entry.id   AF-A0AAN4YIA2-F1
#
_cell.length_a   1.000
_cell.length_b   1.000
_cell.length_c   1.000
_cell.angle_alpha   90.00
_cell.angle_beta   90.00
_cell.angle_gamma   90.00
#
_symmetry.space_group_name_H-M   'P 1'
#
loop_
_entity.id
_entity.type
_entity.pdbx_description
1 polymer ?
#
loop_
_entity_poly.entity_id
_entity_poly.type
_entity_poly.pdbx_seq_one_letter_code
_entity_poly.pdbx_strand_id
1 'polypeptide(L)'
;MDDPVSIMLPRYEGRTCMAPGYNYTNTCELGSYPTYVVNASTVAQIQLAVNFARNLNLRLVVKNTGHEFNGKSSGKGALSIWTHWFKDKAFYPQYKAANGYVGPAIKFGSGVQVGEAYEYAKSLGVSVVGGEAVTVGLGGGYTAGGGHSPLSSMYGMAADQVLAMEALPRLPTTTVTFNFTINDAPNVDAFWKGIEAYFDNFEDFVNAGTYGYYYVGASAVEIGTHHAGSTDYYFRMHSFVAPNMTIAETKALLAPWYNVLDSLNITYTPWYYHADNLFVYPFPFSALISS
;
A
#
# COMPACT_ATOMS: atom_id res chain seq x y z
N MET A 1 -4.09 -9.64 -22.81
CA MET A 1 -3.94 -8.59 -21.77
C MET A 1 -4.43 -7.25 -22.26
N ASP A 2 -4.54 -7.11 -23.58
CA ASP A 2 -4.99 -5.92 -24.31
C ASP A 2 -6.51 -5.76 -24.34
N ASP A 3 -7.24 -6.73 -23.77
CA ASP A 3 -8.69 -6.61 -23.57
C ASP A 3 -8.97 -5.80 -22.29
N PRO A 4 -9.84 -4.77 -22.35
CA PRO A 4 -10.08 -3.85 -21.23
C PRO A 4 -10.87 -4.48 -20.08
N VAL A 5 -11.65 -5.53 -20.31
CA VAL A 5 -12.54 -6.13 -19.30
C VAL A 5 -12.03 -7.48 -18.81
N SER A 6 -11.33 -8.23 -19.66
CA SER A 6 -10.95 -9.61 -19.39
C SER A 6 -9.76 -9.77 -18.44
N ILE A 7 -9.87 -10.80 -17.62
CA ILE A 7 -8.86 -11.38 -16.73
C ILE A 7 -8.55 -12.82 -17.16
N MET A 8 -7.39 -13.33 -16.76
CA MET A 8 -6.89 -14.62 -17.25
C MET A 8 -7.60 -15.84 -16.65
N LEU A 9 -8.49 -15.62 -15.68
CA LEU A 9 -9.22 -16.68 -14.99
C LEU A 9 -10.72 -16.50 -15.16
N PRO A 10 -11.29 -17.06 -16.24
CA PRO A 10 -12.70 -16.91 -16.56
C PRO A 10 -13.66 -17.44 -15.49
N ARG A 11 -13.18 -18.29 -14.57
CA ARG A 11 -13.96 -18.72 -13.39
C ARG A 11 -14.48 -17.52 -12.60
N TYR A 12 -13.66 -16.50 -12.38
CA TYR A 12 -14.05 -15.32 -11.60
C TYR A 12 -14.92 -14.33 -12.38
N GLU A 13 -14.94 -14.46 -13.71
CA GLU A 13 -15.86 -13.74 -14.60
C GLU A 13 -17.25 -14.43 -14.67
N GLY A 14 -17.36 -15.63 -14.11
CA GLY A 14 -18.55 -16.48 -14.16
C GLY A 14 -18.64 -17.32 -15.43
N ARG A 15 -17.61 -17.31 -16.30
CA ARG A 15 -17.60 -18.00 -17.61
C ARG A 15 -18.81 -17.67 -18.47
N THR A 16 -19.35 -16.47 -18.33
CA THR A 16 -20.61 -16.03 -18.93
C THR A 16 -20.47 -15.60 -20.39
N CYS A 17 -19.24 -15.40 -20.88
CA CYS A 17 -18.96 -15.08 -22.28
C CYS A 17 -17.63 -15.70 -22.72
N MET A 18 -17.61 -17.03 -22.86
CA MET A 18 -16.43 -17.77 -23.30
C MET A 18 -16.34 -17.80 -24.83
N ALA A 19 -15.11 -17.93 -25.35
CA ALA A 19 -14.88 -18.11 -26.77
C ALA A 19 -15.66 -19.33 -27.33
N PRO A 20 -16.09 -19.29 -28.61
CA PRO A 20 -16.72 -20.43 -29.27
C PRO A 20 -15.89 -21.71 -29.11
N GLY A 21 -16.54 -22.83 -28.81
CA GLY A 21 -15.88 -24.11 -28.51
C GLY A 21 -15.54 -24.34 -27.04
N TYR A 22 -15.58 -23.30 -26.20
CA TYR A 22 -15.39 -23.39 -24.74
C TYR A 22 -16.58 -22.86 -23.94
N ASN A 23 -17.69 -22.53 -24.61
CA ASN A 23 -18.86 -21.96 -23.95
C ASN A 23 -19.68 -23.02 -23.22
N TYR A 24 -20.05 -22.70 -21.98
CA TYR A 24 -20.92 -23.50 -21.12
C TYR A 24 -22.38 -23.07 -21.21
N THR A 25 -22.65 -21.94 -21.86
CA THR A 25 -23.98 -21.36 -22.07
C THR A 25 -24.18 -21.00 -23.54
N ASN A 26 -25.40 -20.69 -23.96
CA ASN A 26 -25.68 -20.19 -25.32
C ASN A 26 -25.74 -18.65 -25.37
N THR A 27 -25.33 -17.99 -24.30
CA THR A 27 -25.44 -16.55 -24.09
C THR A 27 -24.05 -15.95 -23.85
N CYS A 28 -23.91 -14.66 -24.14
CA CYS A 28 -22.75 -13.86 -23.73
C CYS A 28 -23.28 -12.74 -22.84
N GLU A 29 -23.06 -12.87 -21.54
CA GLU A 29 -23.43 -11.86 -20.55
C GLU A 29 -22.19 -11.31 -19.87
N LEU A 30 -22.28 -10.07 -19.35
CA LEU A 30 -21.18 -9.45 -18.62
C LEU A 30 -20.81 -10.20 -17.33
N GLY A 31 -21.69 -11.00 -16.73
CA GLY A 31 -21.32 -11.77 -15.52
C GLY A 31 -20.64 -10.91 -14.45
N SER A 32 -19.38 -11.23 -14.15
CA SER A 32 -18.53 -10.44 -13.24
C SER A 32 -17.55 -9.49 -13.93
N TYR A 33 -17.56 -9.35 -15.26
CA TYR A 33 -16.84 -8.29 -15.96
C TYR A 33 -17.30 -6.90 -15.42
N PRO A 34 -16.38 -5.91 -15.35
CA PRO A 34 -16.78 -4.54 -15.06
C PRO A 34 -17.70 -4.00 -16.17
N THR A 35 -18.68 -3.18 -15.79
CA THR A 35 -19.65 -2.61 -16.74
C THR A 35 -19.00 -1.52 -17.60
N TYR A 36 -18.09 -0.75 -17.02
CA TYR A 36 -17.34 0.29 -17.71
C TYR A 36 -15.86 0.20 -17.37
N VAL A 37 -15.03 0.61 -18.32
CA VAL A 37 -13.57 0.64 -18.17
C VAL A 37 -13.04 2.01 -18.56
N VAL A 38 -12.27 2.62 -17.67
CA VAL A 38 -11.46 3.79 -17.97
C VAL A 38 -10.11 3.29 -18.45
N ASN A 39 -9.86 3.44 -19.75
CA ASN A 39 -8.53 3.26 -20.31
C ASN A 39 -7.65 4.45 -19.90
N ALA A 40 -6.94 4.30 -18.77
CA ALA A 40 -6.17 5.38 -18.17
C ALA A 40 -4.75 5.42 -18.75
N SER A 41 -4.38 6.59 -19.27
CA SER A 41 -3.03 6.93 -19.74
C SER A 41 -2.44 8.16 -19.03
N THR A 42 -3.23 8.84 -18.19
CA THR A 42 -2.79 10.02 -17.43
C THR A 42 -3.25 9.98 -15.98
N VAL A 43 -2.53 10.67 -15.10
CA VAL A 43 -2.89 10.84 -13.69
C VAL A 43 -4.26 11.48 -13.52
N ALA A 44 -4.58 12.48 -14.35
CA ALA A 44 -5.86 13.19 -14.32
C ALA A 44 -7.05 12.26 -14.59
N GLN A 45 -6.90 11.30 -15.51
CA GLN A 45 -7.95 10.30 -15.78
C GLN A 45 -8.17 9.36 -14.59
N ILE A 46 -7.10 8.95 -13.89
CA ILE A 46 -7.23 8.16 -12.65
C ILE A 46 -7.98 8.97 -11.60
N GLN A 47 -7.57 10.22 -11.35
CA GLN A 47 -8.20 11.09 -10.36
C GLN A 47 -9.69 11.32 -10.68
N LEU A 48 -10.01 11.59 -11.95
CA LEU A 48 -11.38 11.75 -12.42
C LEU A 48 -12.20 10.47 -12.20
N ALA A 49 -11.66 9.30 -12.57
CA ALA A 49 -12.35 8.02 -12.43
C ALA A 49 -12.64 7.68 -10.96
N VAL A 50 -11.66 7.89 -10.06
CA VAL A 50 -11.83 7.68 -8.62
C VAL A 50 -12.89 8.63 -8.06
N ASN A 51 -12.84 9.92 -8.42
CA ASN A 51 -13.81 10.90 -7.94
C ASN A 51 -15.22 10.65 -8.51
N PHE A 52 -15.32 10.26 -9.78
CA PHE A 52 -16.59 9.88 -10.41
C PHE A 52 -17.21 8.67 -9.71
N ALA A 53 -16.41 7.62 -9.45
CA ALA A 53 -16.87 6.45 -8.71
C ALA A 53 -17.31 6.81 -7.29
N ARG A 54 -16.54 7.65 -6.58
CA ARG A 54 -16.88 8.11 -5.23
C ARG A 54 -18.19 8.90 -5.20
N ASN A 55 -18.35 9.88 -6.09
CA ASN A 55 -19.51 10.77 -6.11
C ASN A 55 -20.80 10.06 -6.53
N LEU A 56 -20.70 8.99 -7.32
CA LEU A 56 -21.85 8.21 -7.78
C LEU A 56 -22.01 6.89 -7.03
N ASN A 57 -21.24 6.66 -5.97
CA ASN A 57 -21.24 5.42 -5.18
C ASN A 57 -21.10 4.16 -6.06
N LEU A 58 -20.18 4.20 -7.03
CA LEU A 58 -19.88 3.08 -7.90
C LEU A 58 -18.79 2.20 -7.29
N ARG A 59 -18.95 0.88 -7.44
CA ARG A 59 -17.86 -0.06 -7.16
C ARG A 59 -16.68 0.25 -8.07
N LEU A 60 -15.53 0.54 -7.47
CA LEU A 60 -14.29 0.72 -8.21
C LEU A 60 -13.49 -0.59 -8.24
N VAL A 61 -12.97 -0.94 -9.41
CA VAL A 61 -12.02 -2.05 -9.62
C VAL A 61 -10.77 -1.49 -10.28
N VAL A 62 -9.60 -2.01 -9.93
CA VAL A 62 -8.34 -1.66 -10.61
C VAL A 62 -7.83 -2.89 -11.32
N LYS A 63 -7.61 -2.77 -12.64
CA LYS A 63 -7.04 -3.84 -13.46
C LYS A 63 -5.73 -3.38 -14.08
N ASN A 64 -4.69 -4.19 -13.90
CA ASN A 64 -3.47 -4.09 -14.68
C ASN A 64 -3.55 -5.09 -15.86
N THR A 65 -2.93 -6.27 -15.72
CA THR A 65 -2.87 -7.30 -16.77
C THR A 65 -4.01 -8.31 -16.71
N GLY A 66 -4.70 -8.42 -15.57
CA GLY A 66 -5.73 -9.44 -15.34
C GLY A 66 -5.21 -10.79 -14.83
N HIS A 67 -3.96 -10.86 -14.36
CA HIS A 67 -3.31 -12.07 -13.82
C HIS A 67 -3.76 -12.51 -12.42
N GLU A 68 -4.75 -11.85 -11.82
CA GLU A 68 -5.06 -12.07 -10.40
C GLU A 68 -5.85 -13.37 -10.16
N PHE A 69 -5.39 -14.17 -9.19
CA PHE A 69 -5.86 -15.54 -8.98
C PHE A 69 -7.14 -15.71 -8.15
N ASN A 70 -7.70 -14.63 -7.62
CA ASN A 70 -8.89 -14.60 -6.77
C ASN A 70 -10.01 -13.66 -7.29
N GLY A 71 -9.90 -13.18 -8.54
CA GLY A 71 -10.88 -12.28 -9.14
C GLY A 71 -10.84 -10.82 -8.67
N LYS A 72 -9.82 -10.38 -7.94
CA LYS A 72 -9.72 -9.02 -7.35
C LYS A 72 -9.65 -7.90 -8.41
N SER A 73 -9.22 -8.23 -9.63
CA SER A 73 -9.11 -7.29 -10.75
C SER A 73 -10.34 -7.25 -11.66
N SER A 74 -11.46 -7.84 -11.20
CA SER A 74 -12.76 -7.81 -11.88
C SER A 74 -13.89 -7.56 -10.88
N GLY A 75 -15.10 -7.33 -11.37
CA GLY A 75 -16.26 -7.09 -10.51
C GLY A 75 -17.52 -6.67 -11.26
N LYS A 76 -18.60 -7.41 -11.02
CA LYS A 76 -19.93 -7.10 -11.56
C LYS A 76 -20.35 -5.67 -11.19
N GLY A 77 -20.84 -4.93 -12.18
CA GLY A 77 -21.36 -3.57 -11.98
C GLY A 77 -20.28 -2.52 -11.71
N ALA A 78 -19.00 -2.88 -11.80
CA ALA A 78 -17.92 -1.97 -11.43
C ALA A 78 -17.54 -1.01 -12.56
N LEU A 79 -16.99 0.13 -12.15
CA LEU A 79 -16.09 0.94 -12.98
C LEU A 79 -14.67 0.42 -12.78
N SER A 80 -14.06 -0.11 -13.84
CA SER A 80 -12.67 -0.54 -13.83
C SER A 80 -11.74 0.59 -14.26
N ILE A 81 -10.68 0.85 -13.51
CA ILE A 81 -9.54 1.65 -13.97
C ILE A 81 -8.51 0.68 -14.52
N TRP A 82 -8.25 0.77 -15.83
CA TRP A 82 -7.30 -0.08 -16.52
C TRP A 82 -5.95 0.64 -16.64
N THR A 83 -4.97 0.19 -15.87
CA THR A 83 -3.64 0.83 -15.74
C THR A 83 -2.60 0.29 -16.73
N HIS A 84 -3.00 -0.60 -17.64
CA HIS A 84 -2.09 -1.33 -18.53
C HIS A 84 -1.21 -0.42 -19.39
N TRP A 85 -1.70 0.76 -19.75
CA TRP A 85 -1.01 1.67 -20.67
C TRP A 85 -0.02 2.63 -20.01
N PHE A 86 0.15 2.58 -18.69
CA PHE A 86 1.25 3.27 -18.00
C PHE A 86 2.57 2.51 -18.23
N LYS A 87 3.14 2.66 -19.44
CA LYS A 87 4.31 1.92 -19.93
C LYS A 87 5.63 2.68 -19.82
N ASP A 88 5.62 3.86 -19.21
CA ASP A 88 6.80 4.71 -19.03
C ASP A 88 7.91 3.98 -18.26
N LYS A 89 9.15 4.23 -18.67
CA LYS A 89 10.37 3.64 -18.10
C LYS A 89 11.45 4.72 -18.03
N ALA A 90 12.13 4.83 -16.90
CA ALA A 90 13.25 5.77 -16.75
C ALA A 90 14.38 5.14 -15.95
N PHE A 91 15.59 5.19 -16.49
CA PHE A 91 16.80 4.70 -15.82
C PHE A 91 17.54 5.83 -15.11
N TYR A 92 17.95 5.55 -13.88
CA TYR A 92 18.77 6.41 -13.05
C TYR A 92 20.06 5.66 -12.76
N PRO A 93 21.17 5.96 -13.45
CA PRO A 93 22.46 5.29 -13.22
C PRO A 93 22.96 5.41 -11.78
N GLN A 94 22.61 6.53 -11.14
CA GLN A 94 22.88 6.81 -9.74
C GLN A 94 21.63 7.38 -9.09
N TYR A 95 21.06 6.63 -8.15
CA TYR A 95 19.91 7.02 -7.37
C TYR A 95 20.24 6.91 -5.89
N LYS A 96 19.92 7.95 -5.12
CA LYS A 96 20.04 7.96 -3.66
C LYS A 96 18.63 7.94 -3.07
N ALA A 97 18.25 6.81 -2.49
CA ALA A 97 16.96 6.64 -1.83
C ALA A 97 17.03 7.12 -0.37
N ALA A 98 15.87 7.40 0.25
CA ALA A 98 15.84 7.84 1.65
C ALA A 98 16.22 6.72 2.64
N ASN A 99 16.06 5.45 2.26
CA ASN A 99 16.51 4.30 3.06
C ASN A 99 18.03 4.06 3.01
N GLY A 100 18.80 4.96 2.39
CA GLY A 100 20.26 4.87 2.30
C GLY A 100 20.78 4.09 1.09
N TYR A 101 19.92 3.51 0.25
CA TYR A 101 20.35 2.88 -1.00
C TYR A 101 21.02 3.90 -1.92
N VAL A 102 22.19 3.53 -2.46
CA VAL A 102 22.92 4.30 -3.48
C VAL A 102 23.33 3.35 -4.60
N GLY A 103 22.80 3.56 -5.79
CA GLY A 103 23.11 2.71 -6.94
C GLY A 103 22.16 2.93 -8.12
N PRO A 104 22.24 2.09 -9.17
CA PRO A 104 21.37 2.19 -10.33
C PRO A 104 19.92 1.81 -10.00
N ALA A 105 18.96 2.59 -10.48
CA ALA A 105 17.53 2.34 -10.28
C ALA A 105 16.74 2.52 -11.58
N ILE A 106 15.62 1.81 -11.72
CA ILE A 106 14.68 2.00 -12.82
C ILE A 106 13.30 2.36 -12.27
N LYS A 107 12.72 3.46 -12.74
CA LYS A 107 11.29 3.77 -12.56
C LYS A 107 10.50 3.04 -13.65
N PHE A 108 9.49 2.28 -13.22
CA PHE A 108 8.54 1.61 -14.10
C PHE A 108 7.14 2.20 -13.88
N GLY A 109 6.41 2.47 -14.96
CA GLY A 109 4.98 2.71 -14.91
C GLY A 109 4.23 1.45 -14.47
N SER A 110 3.06 1.62 -13.85
CA SER A 110 2.29 0.51 -13.26
C SER A 110 1.85 -0.54 -14.30
N GLY A 111 1.73 -0.16 -15.57
CA GLY A 111 1.36 -1.02 -16.68
C GLY A 111 2.51 -1.85 -17.26
N VAL A 112 3.77 -1.56 -16.89
CA VAL A 112 4.93 -2.31 -17.38
C VAL A 112 4.85 -3.76 -16.92
N GLN A 113 4.98 -4.66 -17.87
CA GLN A 113 5.02 -6.10 -17.66
C GLN A 113 6.45 -6.58 -17.50
N VAL A 114 6.60 -7.74 -16.88
CA VAL A 114 7.90 -8.33 -16.57
C VAL A 114 8.79 -8.49 -17.81
N GLY A 115 8.24 -8.93 -18.94
CA GLY A 115 8.99 -9.07 -20.20
C GLY A 115 9.55 -7.73 -20.69
N GLU A 116 8.72 -6.68 -20.69
CA GLU A 116 9.14 -5.33 -21.08
C GLU A 116 10.21 -4.76 -20.14
N ALA A 117 10.11 -5.08 -18.84
CA ALA A 117 11.10 -4.68 -17.85
C ALA A 117 12.45 -5.38 -18.06
N TYR A 118 12.44 -6.68 -18.40
CA TYR A 118 13.65 -7.43 -18.72
C TYR A 118 14.33 -6.93 -19.99
N GLU A 119 13.58 -6.68 -21.05
CA GLU A 119 14.13 -6.12 -22.29
C GLU A 119 14.79 -4.76 -22.05
N TYR A 120 14.14 -3.90 -21.27
CA TYR A 120 14.69 -2.59 -20.92
C TYR A 120 15.94 -2.71 -20.03
N ALA A 121 15.90 -3.52 -18.97
CA ALA A 121 17.05 -3.74 -18.09
C ALA A 121 18.25 -4.33 -18.85
N LYS A 122 18.00 -5.30 -19.73
CA LYS A 122 19.01 -5.89 -20.62
C LYS A 122 19.68 -4.84 -21.51
N SER A 123 18.91 -3.90 -22.08
CA SER A 123 19.46 -2.84 -22.92
C SER A 123 20.40 -1.89 -22.17
N LEU A 124 20.30 -1.86 -20.84
CA LEU A 124 21.08 -1.01 -19.94
C LEU A 124 22.22 -1.77 -19.25
N GLY A 125 22.37 -3.08 -19.50
CA GLY A 125 23.37 -3.91 -18.83
C GLY A 125 23.11 -4.14 -17.34
N VAL A 126 21.87 -3.97 -16.88
CA VAL A 126 21.46 -4.21 -15.48
C VAL A 126 20.45 -5.35 -15.40
N SER A 127 20.19 -5.84 -14.19
CA SER A 127 19.14 -6.83 -13.91
C SER A 127 18.01 -6.21 -13.10
N VAL A 128 16.80 -6.74 -13.27
CA VAL A 128 15.63 -6.38 -12.45
C VAL A 128 15.03 -7.66 -11.86
N VAL A 129 14.59 -7.60 -10.61
CA VAL A 129 13.89 -8.72 -9.97
C VAL A 129 12.43 -8.72 -10.45
N GLY A 130 12.10 -9.65 -11.34
CA GLY A 130 10.74 -9.87 -11.86
C GLY A 130 10.32 -11.34 -11.75
N GLY A 131 9.05 -11.62 -12.08
CA GLY A 131 8.53 -12.98 -12.11
C GLY A 131 9.05 -13.79 -13.31
N GLU A 132 8.74 -15.09 -13.34
CA GLU A 132 9.03 -15.93 -14.52
C GLU A 132 8.01 -15.68 -15.66
N ALA A 133 6.74 -15.52 -15.30
CA ALA A 133 5.67 -15.22 -16.26
C ALA A 133 5.81 -13.78 -16.79
N VAL A 134 6.37 -13.65 -18.00
CA VAL A 134 6.70 -12.38 -18.66
C VAL A 134 5.50 -11.44 -18.86
N THR A 135 4.29 -11.99 -18.80
CA THR A 135 3.03 -11.28 -18.99
C THR A 135 2.49 -10.64 -17.70
N VAL A 136 3.04 -10.97 -16.53
CA VAL A 136 2.65 -10.38 -15.24
C VAL A 136 3.01 -8.89 -15.21
N GLY A 137 2.12 -8.08 -14.63
CA GLY A 137 2.37 -6.64 -14.44
C GLY A 137 3.32 -6.40 -13.27
N LEU A 138 4.51 -5.87 -13.55
CA LEU A 138 5.56 -5.67 -12.55
C LEU A 138 5.10 -4.68 -11.47
N GLY A 139 4.66 -3.49 -11.87
CA GLY A 139 4.20 -2.42 -10.96
C GLY A 139 2.76 -2.59 -10.43
N GLY A 140 2.23 -3.81 -10.42
CA GLY A 140 0.88 -4.13 -9.95
C GLY A 140 0.87 -5.00 -8.69
N GLY A 141 -0.11 -5.90 -8.62
CA GLY A 141 -0.27 -6.83 -7.50
C GLY A 141 0.91 -7.80 -7.28
N TYR A 142 1.79 -7.98 -8.27
CA TYR A 142 3.00 -8.80 -8.13
C TYR A 142 3.96 -8.21 -7.09
N THR A 143 4.48 -7.00 -7.32
CA THR A 143 5.38 -6.33 -6.37
C THR A 143 4.67 -5.96 -5.08
N ALA A 144 3.42 -5.47 -5.15
CA ALA A 144 2.64 -5.12 -3.96
C ALA A 144 2.28 -6.33 -3.08
N GLY A 145 2.26 -7.54 -3.65
CA GLY A 145 1.98 -8.79 -2.95
C GLY A 145 3.24 -9.56 -2.52
N GLY A 146 4.43 -8.99 -2.66
CA GLY A 146 5.72 -9.65 -2.40
C GLY A 146 6.51 -9.88 -3.67
N GLY A 147 6.05 -10.84 -4.50
CA GLY A 147 6.62 -11.12 -5.83
C GLY A 147 7.92 -11.93 -5.79
N HIS A 148 7.82 -13.24 -6.01
CA HIS A 148 8.98 -14.13 -6.06
C HIS A 148 9.66 -14.13 -7.44
N SER A 149 10.97 -14.36 -7.46
CA SER A 149 11.80 -14.37 -8.67
C SER A 149 12.83 -15.50 -8.62
N PRO A 150 13.32 -16.02 -9.77
CA PRO A 150 14.55 -16.82 -9.80
C PRO A 150 15.75 -16.13 -9.16
N LEU A 151 15.72 -14.80 -9.09
CA LEU A 151 16.73 -13.95 -8.47
C LEU A 151 16.54 -13.77 -6.95
N SER A 152 15.45 -14.27 -6.36
CA SER A 152 15.09 -13.94 -4.98
C SER A 152 16.06 -14.43 -3.92
N SER A 153 16.68 -15.59 -4.11
CA SER A 153 17.70 -16.08 -3.16
C SER A 153 18.96 -15.22 -3.11
N MET A 154 19.20 -14.37 -4.12
CA MET A 154 20.36 -13.49 -4.19
C MET A 154 20.02 -12.04 -3.83
N TYR A 155 18.83 -11.56 -4.22
CA TYR A 155 18.49 -10.14 -4.14
C TYR A 155 17.25 -9.84 -3.31
N GLY A 156 16.49 -10.85 -2.87
CA GLY A 156 15.22 -10.68 -2.15
C GLY A 156 13.99 -10.72 -3.07
N MET A 157 12.81 -10.48 -2.49
CA MET A 157 11.55 -10.42 -3.24
C MET A 157 11.46 -9.10 -4.03
N ALA A 158 10.51 -9.03 -4.97
CA ALA A 158 10.28 -7.81 -5.74
C ALA A 158 9.87 -6.63 -4.85
N ALA A 159 9.11 -6.88 -3.78
CA ALA A 159 8.77 -5.90 -2.76
C ALA A 159 10.01 -5.29 -2.08
N ASP A 160 11.06 -6.10 -1.86
CA ASP A 160 12.31 -5.64 -1.25
C ASP A 160 13.11 -4.70 -2.17
N GLN A 161 12.84 -4.73 -3.48
CA GLN A 161 13.51 -3.87 -4.46
C GLN A 161 12.88 -2.48 -4.58
N VAL A 162 11.79 -2.20 -3.87
CA VAL A 162 11.02 -0.96 -4.03
C VAL A 162 11.71 0.18 -3.29
N LEU A 163 12.26 1.13 -4.04
CA LEU A 163 12.89 2.33 -3.48
C LEU A 163 11.87 3.46 -3.24
N ALA A 164 10.86 3.57 -4.11
CA ALA A 164 9.77 4.52 -3.97
C ALA A 164 8.53 4.07 -4.78
N MET A 165 7.34 4.44 -4.33
CA MET A 165 6.08 4.22 -5.04
C MET A 165 5.31 5.52 -5.20
N GLU A 166 4.85 5.79 -6.43
CA GLU A 166 3.93 6.89 -6.72
C GLU A 166 2.50 6.34 -6.72
N ALA A 167 1.75 6.64 -5.65
CA ALA A 167 0.36 6.21 -5.50
C ALA A 167 -0.61 7.31 -5.97
N LEU A 168 -1.76 6.89 -6.50
CA LEU A 168 -2.82 7.78 -7.00
C LEU A 168 -4.19 7.38 -6.44
N PRO A 169 -5.13 8.34 -6.25
CA PRO A 169 -4.96 9.78 -6.46
C PRO A 169 -3.97 10.38 -5.46
N ARG A 170 -3.37 11.52 -5.78
CA ARG A 170 -2.55 12.27 -4.82
C ARG A 170 -3.42 12.59 -3.61
N LEU A 171 -3.08 11.99 -2.48
CA LEU A 171 -3.81 12.13 -1.22
C LEU A 171 -2.77 12.53 -0.18
N PRO A 172 -2.58 13.85 0.03
CA PRO A 172 -1.60 14.32 1.01
C PRO A 172 -1.96 13.73 2.35
N THR A 173 -1.07 12.93 2.90
CA THR A 173 -1.37 12.12 4.08
C THR A 173 -0.28 12.35 5.10
N THR A 174 -0.69 12.68 6.32
CA THR A 174 0.21 12.67 7.47
C THR A 174 0.05 11.35 8.21
N THR A 175 1.17 10.74 8.56
CA THR A 175 1.22 9.57 9.43
C THR A 175 1.97 9.93 10.71
N VAL A 176 1.53 9.33 11.82
CA VAL A 176 2.15 9.52 13.13
C VAL A 176 2.41 8.17 13.76
N THR A 177 3.62 7.97 14.26
CA THR A 177 3.98 6.80 15.06
C THR A 177 4.66 7.22 16.34
N PHE A 178 4.39 6.48 17.42
CA PHE A 178 5.07 6.58 18.70
C PHE A 178 4.69 5.41 19.59
N ASN A 179 5.33 5.35 20.75
CA ASN A 179 5.00 4.43 21.81
C ASN A 179 5.18 5.12 23.17
N PHE A 180 4.54 4.54 24.18
CA PHE A 180 4.85 4.74 25.59
C PHE A 180 4.54 3.44 26.35
N THR A 181 5.28 3.21 27.41
CA THR A 181 5.19 2.04 28.28
C THR A 181 4.77 2.45 29.68
N ILE A 182 4.53 1.47 30.57
CA ILE A 182 4.29 1.78 31.98
C ILE A 182 5.46 2.53 32.64
N ASN A 183 6.69 2.32 32.15
CA ASN A 183 7.89 2.95 32.70
C ASN A 183 8.02 4.43 32.26
N ASP A 184 7.27 4.82 31.22
CA ASP A 184 7.18 6.19 30.76
C ASP A 184 6.07 6.98 31.50
N ALA A 185 5.29 6.30 32.36
CA ALA A 185 4.23 6.87 33.17
C ALA A 185 4.63 6.87 34.67
N PRO A 186 4.09 7.79 35.49
CA PRO A 186 4.40 7.82 36.92
C PRO A 186 3.81 6.64 37.72
N ASN A 187 2.77 5.99 37.19
CA ASN A 187 2.12 4.80 37.76
C ASN A 187 1.20 4.12 36.73
N VAL A 188 0.69 2.94 37.09
CA VAL A 188 -0.20 2.13 36.25
C VAL A 188 -1.52 2.83 35.91
N ASP A 189 -2.07 3.62 36.82
CA ASP A 189 -3.33 4.33 36.58
C ASP A 189 -3.15 5.44 35.55
N ALA A 190 -2.03 6.17 35.60
CA ALA A 190 -1.68 7.16 34.60
C ALA A 190 -1.57 6.52 33.21
N PHE A 191 -0.86 5.38 33.10
CA PHE A 191 -0.75 4.62 31.85
C PHE A 191 -2.12 4.28 31.25
N TRP A 192 -3.02 3.68 32.03
CA TRP A 192 -4.34 3.29 31.54
C TRP A 192 -5.23 4.49 31.21
N LYS A 193 -5.18 5.57 31.99
CA LYS A 193 -5.88 6.82 31.67
C LYS A 193 -5.38 7.46 30.36
N GLY A 194 -4.10 7.32 30.05
CA GLY A 194 -3.54 7.77 28.77
C GLY A 194 -4.13 7.01 27.57
N ILE A 195 -4.39 5.70 27.73
CA ILE A 195 -5.04 4.88 26.70
C ILE A 195 -6.55 5.17 26.65
N GLU A 196 -7.21 5.31 27.79
CA GLU A 196 -8.63 5.69 27.86
C GLU A 196 -8.87 7.01 27.12
N ALA A 197 -8.02 8.01 27.34
CA ALA A 197 -8.08 9.29 26.65
C ALA A 197 -7.92 9.18 25.12
N TYR A 198 -7.23 8.16 24.61
CA TYR A 198 -7.21 7.89 23.16
C TYR A 198 -8.61 7.48 22.67
N PHE A 199 -9.27 6.60 23.40
CA PHE A 199 -10.62 6.12 23.08
C PHE A 199 -11.69 7.20 23.27
N ASP A 200 -11.51 8.11 24.23
CA ASP A 200 -12.41 9.26 24.40
C ASP A 200 -12.44 10.18 23.17
N ASN A 201 -11.36 10.19 22.38
CA ASN A 201 -11.24 10.99 21.15
C ASN A 201 -11.56 10.19 19.87
N PHE A 202 -11.98 8.92 19.97
CA PHE A 202 -12.14 8.06 18.79
C PHE A 202 -13.17 8.56 17.79
N GLU A 203 -14.31 9.06 18.27
CA GLU A 203 -15.35 9.58 17.37
C GLU A 203 -14.83 10.76 16.55
N ASP A 204 -14.09 11.67 17.17
CA ASP A 204 -13.49 12.82 16.49
C ASP A 204 -12.45 12.38 15.44
N PHE A 205 -11.63 11.38 15.76
CA PHE A 205 -10.67 10.82 14.81
C PHE A 205 -11.37 10.17 13.60
N VAL A 206 -12.43 9.41 13.84
CA VAL A 206 -13.22 8.76 12.78
C VAL A 206 -13.94 9.81 11.92
N ASN A 207 -14.56 10.82 12.55
CA ASN A 207 -15.25 11.91 11.85
C ASN A 207 -14.29 12.75 10.99
N ALA A 208 -13.03 12.89 11.42
CA ALA A 208 -11.97 13.51 10.63
C ALA A 208 -11.47 12.63 9.45
N GLY A 209 -11.99 11.41 9.29
CA GLY A 209 -11.59 10.50 8.21
C GLY A 209 -10.23 9.83 8.42
N THR A 210 -9.74 9.82 9.66
CA THR A 210 -8.46 9.17 10.02
C THR A 210 -8.66 7.69 10.34
N TYR A 211 -7.57 6.93 10.36
CA TYR A 211 -7.57 5.57 10.87
C TYR A 211 -6.26 5.29 11.62
N GLY A 212 -6.35 4.56 12.72
CA GLY A 212 -5.21 4.21 13.57
C GLY A 212 -4.96 2.71 13.61
N TYR A 213 -3.71 2.30 13.46
CA TYR A 213 -3.24 0.96 13.77
C TYR A 213 -2.35 1.02 15.01
N TYR A 214 -2.84 0.43 16.11
CA TYR A 214 -2.17 0.46 17.40
C TYR A 214 -2.20 -0.91 18.09
N TYR A 215 -1.28 -1.08 19.01
CA TYR A 215 -1.15 -2.26 19.86
C TYR A 215 -1.22 -1.86 21.33
N VAL A 216 -1.96 -2.63 22.11
CA VAL A 216 -1.93 -2.61 23.57
C VAL A 216 -1.61 -4.02 24.02
N GLY A 217 -0.56 -4.20 24.80
CA GLY A 217 -0.14 -5.52 25.21
C GLY A 217 0.87 -5.51 26.36
N ALA A 218 1.28 -6.70 26.76
CA ALA A 218 2.37 -6.97 27.68
C ALA A 218 3.18 -8.13 27.11
N SER A 219 4.47 -7.94 26.84
CA SER A 219 5.30 -8.98 26.21
C SER A 219 6.78 -8.82 26.51
N ALA A 220 7.43 -9.94 26.81
CA ALA A 220 8.89 -10.03 26.97
C ALA A 220 9.66 -10.11 25.63
N VAL A 221 8.95 -10.38 24.52
CA VAL A 221 9.55 -10.78 23.23
C VAL A 221 9.12 -9.84 22.08
N GLU A 222 7.94 -9.23 22.18
CA GLU A 222 7.43 -8.38 21.11
C GLU A 222 7.90 -6.94 21.30
N ILE A 223 8.87 -6.54 20.49
CA ILE A 223 9.33 -5.17 20.47
C ILE A 223 9.55 -4.67 19.05
N GLY A 224 9.13 -3.44 18.83
CA GLY A 224 9.65 -2.56 17.79
C GLY A 224 10.83 -1.72 18.29
N THR A 225 11.49 -2.10 19.39
CA THR A 225 12.75 -1.49 19.85
C THR A 225 13.69 -2.58 20.37
N HIS A 226 14.98 -2.50 20.05
CA HIS A 226 15.97 -3.55 20.33
C HIS A 226 16.37 -3.68 21.82
N HIS A 227 15.45 -3.87 22.78
CA HIS A 227 15.80 -4.08 24.20
C HIS A 227 15.09 -5.31 24.80
N ALA A 228 15.75 -6.47 24.78
CA ALA A 228 15.28 -7.66 25.48
C ALA A 228 15.13 -7.40 27.00
N GLY A 229 13.95 -7.68 27.57
CA GLY A 229 13.81 -7.92 29.02
C GLY A 229 12.74 -7.16 29.80
N SER A 230 11.93 -6.25 29.23
CA SER A 230 10.77 -5.70 29.97
C SER A 230 9.54 -6.56 29.72
N THR A 231 8.86 -6.98 30.81
CA THR A 231 7.61 -7.77 30.78
C THR A 231 6.37 -6.90 30.91
N ASP A 232 6.53 -5.58 30.73
CA ASP A 232 5.57 -4.57 31.16
C ASP A 232 4.56 -4.16 30.07
N TYR A 233 3.48 -3.48 30.48
CA TYR A 233 2.47 -2.98 29.56
C TYR A 233 3.01 -1.89 28.63
N TYR A 234 2.57 -1.93 27.37
CA TYR A 234 2.89 -0.94 26.37
C TYR A 234 1.67 -0.52 25.54
N PHE A 235 1.70 0.73 25.08
CA PHE A 235 0.88 1.24 23.99
C PHE A 235 1.79 1.62 22.83
N ARG A 236 1.50 1.11 21.62
CA ARG A 236 2.24 1.48 20.41
C ARG A 236 1.28 1.94 19.34
N MET A 237 1.39 3.19 18.94
CA MET A 237 0.81 3.69 17.70
C MET A 237 1.73 3.33 16.54
N HIS A 238 1.43 2.24 15.84
CA HIS A 238 2.23 1.83 14.69
C HIS A 238 1.99 2.76 13.50
N SER A 239 0.74 3.17 13.28
CA SER A 239 0.45 4.27 12.36
C SER A 239 -0.92 4.88 12.66
N PHE A 240 -0.95 6.13 13.10
CA PHE A 240 -2.11 6.99 12.98
C PHE A 240 -2.03 7.67 11.61
N VAL A 241 -2.99 7.38 10.74
CA VAL A 241 -3.02 7.89 9.37
C VAL A 241 -4.12 8.93 9.24
N ALA A 242 -3.74 10.14 8.84
CA ALA A 242 -4.61 11.28 8.63
C ALA A 242 -4.58 11.69 7.15
N PRO A 243 -5.45 11.09 6.31
CA PRO A 243 -5.57 11.47 4.90
C PRO A 243 -6.09 12.89 4.75
N ASN A 244 -5.59 13.60 3.75
CA ASN A 244 -5.93 14.98 3.43
C ASN A 244 -5.65 16.00 4.55
N MET A 245 -4.71 15.68 5.46
CA MET A 245 -4.30 16.55 6.54
C MET A 245 -2.78 16.79 6.52
N THR A 246 -2.38 18.04 6.74
CA THR A 246 -1.00 18.45 6.98
C THR A 246 -0.52 18.01 8.37
N ILE A 247 0.79 18.13 8.64
CA ILE A 247 1.34 17.89 9.98
C ILE A 247 0.70 18.82 11.01
N ALA A 248 0.47 20.08 10.66
CA ALA A 248 -0.12 21.06 11.57
C ALA A 248 -1.57 20.70 11.94
N GLU A 249 -2.39 20.33 10.96
CA GLU A 249 -3.77 19.89 11.18
C GLU A 249 -3.82 18.57 11.97
N THR A 250 -2.93 17.63 11.66
CA THR A 250 -2.86 16.35 12.39
C THR A 250 -2.44 16.55 13.83
N LYS A 251 -1.49 17.47 14.11
CA LYS A 251 -1.12 17.86 15.47
C LYS A 251 -2.29 18.50 16.21
N ALA A 252 -3.06 19.37 15.56
CA ALA A 252 -4.23 19.98 16.16
C ALA A 252 -5.31 18.94 16.50
N LEU A 253 -5.52 17.95 15.62
CA LEU A 253 -6.45 16.86 15.87
C LEU A 253 -6.03 15.97 17.05
N LEU A 254 -4.73 15.66 17.18
CA LEU A 254 -4.20 14.82 18.26
C LEU A 254 -3.96 15.58 19.58
N ALA A 255 -3.99 16.92 19.54
CA ALA A 255 -3.68 17.77 20.69
C ALA A 255 -4.54 17.48 21.94
N PRO A 256 -5.87 17.24 21.85
CA PRO A 256 -6.67 16.93 23.02
C PRO A 256 -6.18 15.68 23.77
N TRP A 257 -5.82 14.62 23.04
CA TRP A 257 -5.26 13.41 23.64
C TRP A 257 -3.86 13.67 24.23
N TYR A 258 -3.00 14.36 23.49
CA TYR A 258 -1.64 14.69 23.95
C TYR A 258 -1.62 15.55 25.21
N ASN A 259 -2.54 16.52 25.31
CA ASN A 259 -2.69 17.33 26.51
C ASN A 259 -3.04 16.46 27.73
N VAL A 260 -3.82 15.39 27.56
CA VAL A 260 -4.10 14.44 28.65
C VAL A 260 -2.84 13.65 29.01
N LEU A 261 -2.10 13.13 28.03
CA LEU A 261 -0.83 12.44 28.28
C LEU A 261 0.16 13.32 29.05
N ASP A 262 0.30 14.58 28.64
CA ASP A 262 1.16 15.57 29.28
C ASP A 262 0.70 15.86 30.72
N SER A 263 -0.62 16.03 30.94
CA SER A 263 -1.19 16.26 32.28
C SER A 263 -1.00 15.08 33.24
N LEU A 264 -0.85 13.87 32.70
CA LEU A 264 -0.59 12.65 33.44
C LEU A 264 0.92 12.39 33.63
N ASN A 265 1.78 13.28 33.16
CA ASN A 265 3.24 13.13 33.13
C ASN A 265 3.70 11.86 32.39
N ILE A 266 3.00 11.47 31.32
CA ILE A 266 3.43 10.37 30.45
C ILE A 266 4.44 10.90 29.43
N THR A 267 5.59 10.25 29.31
CA THR A 267 6.61 10.60 28.31
C THR A 267 6.36 9.83 27.00
N TYR A 268 6.35 10.53 25.88
CA TYR A 268 6.19 9.95 24.54
C TYR A 268 6.86 10.85 23.49
N THR A 269 7.25 10.29 22.35
CA THR A 269 7.89 11.07 21.27
C THR A 269 7.19 10.77 19.93
N PRO A 270 6.26 11.65 19.48
CA PRO A 270 5.56 11.48 18.22
C PRO A 270 6.44 11.80 17.02
N TRP A 271 6.60 10.83 16.12
CA TRP A 271 7.25 11.02 14.82
C TRP A 271 6.19 11.22 13.74
N TYR A 272 6.25 12.38 13.07
CA TYR A 272 5.35 12.75 12.00
C TYR A 272 6.04 12.60 10.65
N TYR A 273 5.33 12.00 9.70
CA TYR A 273 5.75 11.92 8.32
C TYR A 273 4.61 12.38 7.41
N HIS A 274 4.91 13.28 6.48
CA HIS A 274 3.96 13.78 5.48
C HIS A 274 4.38 13.34 4.09
N ALA A 275 3.42 12.85 3.31
CA ALA A 275 3.63 12.48 1.92
C ALA A 275 2.47 12.96 1.05
N ASP A 276 2.77 13.62 -0.06
CA ASP A 276 1.77 14.10 -1.02
C ASP A 276 1.24 12.97 -1.91
N ASN A 277 2.15 12.10 -2.38
CA ASN A 277 1.87 10.96 -3.28
C ASN A 277 3.02 9.93 -3.41
N LEU A 278 4.25 10.31 -3.03
CA LEU A 278 5.42 9.44 -3.08
C LEU A 278 5.61 8.77 -1.72
N PHE A 279 5.25 7.50 -1.62
CA PHE A 279 5.67 6.71 -0.46
C PHE A 279 7.13 6.32 -0.67
N VAL A 280 8.02 6.97 0.07
CA VAL A 280 9.43 6.59 0.12
C VAL A 280 9.55 5.63 1.28
N TYR A 281 9.85 4.35 1.00
CA TYR A 281 10.04 3.35 2.05
C TYR A 281 11.16 3.83 2.98
N PRO A 282 10.87 4.12 4.27
CA PRO A 282 11.89 4.60 5.20
C PRO A 282 12.70 3.45 5.81
N PHE A 283 12.28 2.19 5.61
CA PHE A 283 12.92 1.02 6.20
C PHE A 283 13.14 -0.08 5.17
N PRO A 284 14.32 -0.75 5.16
CA PRO A 284 14.50 -1.97 4.40
C PRO A 284 13.64 -3.09 5.02
N PHE A 285 13.00 -3.92 4.19
CA PHE A 285 12.25 -5.10 4.63
C PHE A 285 13.16 -6.21 5.21
N SER A 286 14.46 -5.95 5.35
CA SER A 286 15.45 -6.87 5.89
C SER A 286 15.43 -6.91 7.42
N ALA A 287 14.33 -7.34 8.01
CA ALA A 287 14.31 -7.84 9.39
C ALA A 287 13.03 -8.63 9.62
N LEU A 288 13.03 -9.93 9.24
CA LEU A 288 12.25 -11.02 9.87
C LEU A 288 12.36 -12.34 9.06
N ILE A 289 13.57 -12.71 8.62
CA ILE A 289 13.93 -14.12 8.41
C ILE A 289 15.37 -14.25 8.88
N SER A 290 15.57 -14.37 10.19
CA SER A 290 16.74 -15.04 10.73
C SER A 290 16.27 -16.42 11.19
N SER A 291 16.91 -17.45 10.62
CA SER A 291 16.96 -18.87 11.01
C SER A 291 16.32 -19.25 12.35
#